data_AF-A0A0Q7RZ05-F1
#
_entry.id   AF-A0A0Q7RZ05-F1
#
_cell.length_a   1.000
_cell.length_b   1.000
_cell.length_c   1.000
_cell.angle_alpha   90.00
_cell.angle_beta   90.00
_cell.angle_gamma   90.00
#
_symmetry.space_group_name_H-M   'P 1'
#
loop_
_entity.id
_entity.type
_entity.pdbx_description
1 polymer ?
#
loop_
_entity_poly.entity_id
_entity_poly.type
_entity_poly.pdbx_seq_one_letter_code
_entity_poly.pdbx_strand_id
1 'polypeptide(L)'
;MGEVFGRNGSARRVTRPGARLRLLTSDARGNVAVRLALIIPGLILLGAGVLDLFAVHNAHNHLQRIAEAGALAAAPGLATDADAARTRAATSVADAMRDWPNAPTLEDAYEIVRHGGEPAIRIRLRGHRPSLLGNMLPPGGWTFSGEATATSQGLVPTDQNQAPG
;
A
#
# COMPACT_ATOMS: atom_id res chain seq x y z
N MET A 1 13.13 42.25 -85.82
CA MET A 1 13.49 40.89 -85.36
C MET A 1 14.32 41.09 -84.09
N GLY A 2 13.73 41.07 -82.89
CA GLY A 2 13.25 39.86 -82.17
C GLY A 2 14.49 39.19 -81.56
N GLU A 3 14.76 39.17 -80.25
CA GLU A 3 13.95 38.66 -79.13
C GLU A 3 14.42 39.27 -77.79
N VAL A 4 13.52 39.80 -76.96
CA VAL A 4 12.84 39.18 -75.80
C VAL A 4 13.73 39.10 -74.53
N PHE A 5 13.43 40.03 -73.62
CA PHE A 5 13.77 40.03 -72.20
C PHE A 5 13.22 38.78 -71.49
N GLY A 6 14.11 37.96 -70.93
CA GLY A 6 13.78 36.84 -70.05
C GLY A 6 13.96 37.22 -68.58
N ARG A 7 12.83 37.35 -67.88
CA ARG A 7 12.62 37.99 -66.57
C ARG A 7 12.99 37.04 -65.42
N ASN A 8 13.80 37.55 -64.48
CA ASN A 8 14.07 36.97 -63.17
C ASN A 8 12.75 36.70 -62.40
N GLY A 9 12.57 35.46 -61.95
CA GLY A 9 11.42 35.03 -61.15
C GLY A 9 11.82 34.02 -60.09
N SER A 10 12.53 34.47 -59.06
CA SER A 10 12.84 33.69 -57.86
C SER A 10 11.57 33.38 -57.07
N ALA A 11 10.97 32.21 -57.31
CA ALA A 11 9.85 31.72 -56.51
C ALA A 11 10.35 31.19 -55.16
N ARG A 12 10.42 32.06 -54.14
CA ARG A 12 10.50 31.64 -52.73
C ARG A 12 9.20 30.95 -52.34
N ARG A 13 9.20 29.62 -52.25
CA ARG A 13 8.11 28.86 -51.61
C ARG A 13 8.20 29.06 -50.10
N VAL A 14 7.25 29.82 -49.56
CA VAL A 14 6.97 29.87 -48.13
C VAL A 14 6.21 28.59 -47.76
N THR A 15 6.91 27.60 -47.22
CA THR A 15 6.30 26.42 -46.60
C THR A 15 5.74 26.83 -45.24
N ARG A 16 4.42 26.97 -45.15
CA ARG A 16 3.70 27.20 -43.89
C ARG A 16 3.74 25.94 -43.00
N PRO A 17 4.33 25.97 -41.80
CA PRO A 17 4.33 24.84 -40.88
C PRO A 17 3.06 24.86 -40.04
N GLY A 18 1.90 24.55 -40.63
CA GLY A 18 0.62 24.54 -39.92
C GLY A 18 -0.30 23.36 -40.23
N ALA A 19 0.02 22.54 -41.22
CA ALA A 19 -0.90 21.53 -41.75
C ALA A 19 -0.67 20.11 -41.20
N ARG A 20 0.00 19.93 -40.06
CA ARG A 20 0.31 18.61 -39.48
C ARG A 20 -0.42 18.25 -38.18
N LEU A 21 -1.39 19.06 -37.73
CA LEU A 21 -2.24 18.71 -36.59
C LEU A 21 -3.68 18.30 -36.98
N ARG A 22 -4.07 18.42 -38.25
CA ARG A 22 -5.48 18.25 -38.67
C ARG A 22 -5.81 16.90 -39.31
N LEU A 23 -4.87 15.96 -39.32
CA LEU A 23 -5.03 14.60 -39.87
C LEU A 23 -5.24 13.52 -38.80
N LEU A 24 -5.22 13.87 -37.51
CA LEU A 24 -5.50 12.94 -36.41
C LEU A 24 -7.00 12.86 -36.04
N THR A 25 -7.87 13.53 -36.80
CA THR A 25 -9.30 13.70 -36.46
C THR A 25 -10.28 13.04 -37.42
N SER A 26 -9.88 12.12 -38.32
CA SER A 26 -10.85 11.46 -39.21
C SER A 26 -11.68 10.36 -38.50
N ASP A 27 -12.81 10.83 -37.96
CA ASP A 27 -14.21 10.41 -38.22
C ASP A 27 -14.80 9.06 -37.82
N ALA A 28 -14.07 8.14 -37.18
CA ALA A 28 -14.73 7.10 -36.36
C ALA A 28 -13.78 6.55 -35.29
N ARG A 29 -12.53 6.33 -35.69
CA ARG A 29 -11.43 5.95 -34.80
C ARG A 29 -11.06 7.09 -33.83
N GLY A 30 -11.26 8.34 -34.22
CA GLY A 30 -11.04 9.51 -33.36
C GLY A 30 -11.96 9.52 -32.13
N ASN A 31 -13.24 9.17 -32.28
CA ASN A 31 -14.18 9.11 -31.15
C ASN A 31 -13.83 7.94 -30.20
N VAL A 32 -13.42 6.79 -30.73
CA VAL A 32 -12.92 5.66 -29.91
C VAL A 32 -11.65 6.05 -29.16
N ALA A 33 -10.70 6.71 -29.82
CA ALA A 33 -9.48 7.19 -29.17
C ALA A 33 -9.75 8.20 -28.06
N VAL A 34 -10.69 9.14 -28.27
CA VAL A 34 -11.10 10.11 -27.24
C VAL A 34 -11.79 9.42 -26.06
N ARG A 35 -12.69 8.46 -26.32
CA ARG A 35 -13.35 7.69 -25.25
C ARG A 35 -12.34 6.88 -24.45
N LEU A 36 -11.40 6.20 -25.11
CA LEU A 36 -10.34 5.45 -24.44
C LEU A 36 -9.41 6.39 -23.65
N ALA A 37 -9.05 7.55 -24.19
CA ALA A 37 -8.25 8.55 -23.49
C ALA A 37 -8.93 9.07 -22.22
N LEU A 38 -10.27 9.09 -22.17
CA LEU A 38 -11.03 9.47 -20.98
C LEU A 38 -11.22 8.31 -19.99
N ILE A 39 -11.41 7.09 -20.48
CA ILE A 39 -11.72 5.91 -19.64
C ILE A 39 -10.45 5.27 -19.06
N ILE A 40 -9.39 5.14 -19.86
CA ILE A 40 -8.14 4.45 -19.47
C ILE A 40 -7.52 5.04 -18.20
N PRO A 41 -7.38 6.36 -18.02
CA PRO A 41 -6.83 6.92 -16.79
C PRO A 41 -7.62 6.52 -15.54
N GLY A 42 -8.96 6.50 -15.64
CA GLY A 42 -9.83 6.06 -14.55
C GLY A 42 -9.65 4.58 -14.21
N LEU A 43 -9.56 3.71 -15.23
CA LEU A 43 -9.31 2.28 -15.04
C LEU A 43 -7.93 2.00 -14.44
N ILE A 44 -6.90 2.74 -14.85
CA ILE A 44 -5.56 2.63 -14.28
C ILE A 44 -5.59 3.00 -12.79
N LEU A 45 -6.25 4.11 -12.43
CA LEU A 45 -6.33 4.55 -11.04
C LEU A 45 -7.12 3.55 -10.18
N LEU A 46 -8.22 3.02 -10.72
CA LEU A 46 -9.02 1.99 -10.05
C LEU A 46 -8.20 0.71 -9.83
N GLY A 47 -7.48 0.25 -10.85
CA GLY A 47 -6.60 -0.92 -10.75
C GLY A 47 -5.49 -0.72 -9.73
N ALA A 48 -4.82 0.44 -9.75
CA ALA A 48 -3.77 0.77 -8.79
C ALA A 48 -4.31 0.82 -7.34
N GLY A 49 -5.50 1.39 -7.13
CA GLY A 49 -6.14 1.44 -5.82
C GLY A 49 -6.51 0.05 -5.28
N VAL A 50 -7.02 -0.84 -6.14
CA VAL A 50 -7.30 -2.23 -5.76
C VAL A 50 -6.02 -2.96 -5.35
N LEU A 51 -4.95 -2.83 -6.13
CA LEU A 51 -3.65 -3.43 -5.80
C LEU A 51 -3.09 -2.89 -4.47
N ASP A 52 -3.21 -1.59 -4.22
CA ASP A 52 -2.76 -0.98 -2.96
C ASP A 52 -3.55 -1.55 -1.77
N LEU A 53 -4.88 -1.65 -1.89
CA LEU A 53 -5.73 -2.22 -0.85
C LEU A 53 -5.42 -3.70 -0.57
N PHE A 54 -5.23 -4.51 -1.61
CA PHE A 54 -4.82 -5.91 -1.44
C PHE A 54 -3.48 -6.03 -0.74
N ALA A 55 -2.53 -5.16 -1.09
CA ALA A 55 -1.21 -5.19 -0.50
C ALA A 55 -1.23 -4.78 0.99
N VAL A 56 -2.09 -3.83 1.37
CA VAL A 56 -2.32 -3.44 2.77
C VAL A 56 -3.05 -4.54 3.54
N HIS A 57 -4.10 -5.12 2.97
CA HIS A 57 -4.85 -6.20 3.59
C HIS A 57 -3.96 -7.42 3.87
N ASN A 58 -3.11 -7.79 2.92
CA ASN A 58 -2.16 -8.90 3.13
C ASN A 58 -1.12 -8.58 4.21
N ALA A 59 -0.62 -7.33 4.25
CA ALA A 59 0.32 -6.89 5.29
C ALA A 59 -0.33 -6.89 6.69
N HIS A 60 -1.59 -6.45 6.78
CA HIS A 60 -2.36 -6.51 8.03
C HIS A 60 -2.55 -7.95 8.50
N ASN A 61 -3.00 -8.86 7.63
CA ASN A 61 -3.16 -10.27 7.98
C ASN A 61 -1.83 -10.91 8.38
N HIS A 62 -0.71 -10.50 7.78
CA HIS A 62 0.60 -10.98 8.17
C HIS A 62 0.99 -10.47 9.57
N LEU A 63 0.84 -9.17 9.86
CA LEU A 63 1.10 -8.63 11.20
C LEU A 63 0.24 -9.31 12.27
N GLN A 64 -1.04 -9.56 11.97
CA GLN A 64 -1.94 -10.23 12.90
C GLN A 64 -1.42 -11.64 13.26
N ARG A 65 -1.01 -12.43 12.26
CA ARG A 65 -0.41 -13.76 12.49
C ARG A 65 0.88 -13.69 13.31
N ILE A 66 1.68 -12.65 13.13
CA ILE A 66 2.93 -12.49 13.89
C ILE A 66 2.65 -12.11 15.34
N ALA A 67 1.66 -11.24 15.58
CA ALA A 67 1.19 -10.92 16.92
C ALA A 67 0.66 -12.18 17.63
N GLU A 68 -0.15 -13.00 16.93
CA GLU A 68 -0.68 -14.26 17.45
C GLU A 68 0.43 -15.27 17.78
N ALA A 69 1.41 -15.42 16.89
CA ALA A 69 2.57 -16.29 17.12
C ALA A 69 3.39 -15.84 18.33
N GLY A 70 3.65 -14.53 18.46
CA GLY A 70 4.36 -13.97 19.61
C GLY A 70 3.59 -14.15 20.92
N ALA A 71 2.27 -13.98 20.89
CA ALA A 71 1.43 -14.11 22.08
C ALA A 71 1.39 -15.58 22.54
N LEU A 72 1.26 -16.51 21.59
CA LEU A 72 1.33 -17.94 21.84
C LEU A 72 2.70 -18.36 22.37
N ALA A 73 3.79 -17.80 21.85
CA ALA A 73 5.15 -18.09 22.33
C ALA A 73 5.36 -17.65 23.79
N ALA A 74 4.68 -16.59 24.23
CA ALA A 74 4.75 -16.11 25.61
C ALA A 74 3.83 -16.87 26.57
N ALA A 75 2.73 -17.46 26.09
CA ALA A 75 1.70 -18.10 26.91
C ALA A 75 2.22 -19.07 27.99
N PRO A 76 3.19 -19.98 27.72
CA PRO A 76 3.67 -20.93 28.72
C PRO A 76 4.44 -20.29 29.89
N GLY A 77 4.97 -19.08 29.71
CA GLY A 77 5.76 -18.37 30.73
C GLY A 77 4.95 -17.41 31.59
N LEU A 78 3.71 -17.09 31.21
CA LEU A 78 2.95 -15.99 31.83
C LEU A 78 2.63 -16.21 33.31
N ALA A 79 2.43 -17.45 33.72
CA ALA A 79 2.09 -17.79 35.10
C ALA A 79 3.32 -17.87 36.02
N THR A 80 4.52 -18.00 35.46
CA THR A 80 5.76 -18.30 36.21
C THR A 80 6.76 -17.15 36.19
N ASP A 81 6.98 -16.55 35.02
CA ASP A 81 7.92 -15.44 34.83
C ASP A 81 7.46 -14.57 33.65
N ALA A 82 6.83 -13.45 33.99
CA ALA A 82 6.25 -12.54 33.01
C ALA A 82 7.31 -11.80 32.18
N ASP A 83 8.51 -11.57 32.72
CA ASP A 83 9.60 -10.90 32.00
C ASP A 83 10.26 -11.86 31.00
N ALA A 84 10.45 -13.12 31.38
CA ALA A 84 10.88 -14.16 30.45
C ALA A 84 9.83 -14.42 29.36
N ALA A 85 8.53 -14.40 29.69
CA ALA A 85 7.44 -14.50 28.72
C ALA A 85 7.48 -13.34 27.71
N ARG A 86 7.67 -12.11 28.17
CA ARG A 86 7.80 -10.93 27.31
C ARG A 86 9.00 -11.01 26.39
N THR A 87 10.15 -11.46 26.90
CA THR A 87 11.37 -11.64 26.10
C THR A 87 11.14 -12.68 25.01
N ARG A 88 10.44 -13.78 25.33
CA ARG A 88 10.12 -14.83 24.35
C ARG A 88 9.15 -14.35 23.27
N ALA A 89 8.14 -13.55 23.63
CA ALA A 89 7.30 -12.86 22.65
C ALA A 89 8.11 -11.93 21.73
N ALA A 90 9.00 -11.11 22.31
CA ALA A 90 9.83 -10.18 21.54
C ALA A 90 10.74 -10.91 20.55
N THR A 91 11.41 -11.98 20.97
CA THR A 91 12.26 -12.79 20.08
C THR A 91 11.43 -13.42 18.96
N SER A 92 10.26 -13.99 19.28
CA SER A 92 9.38 -14.59 18.27
C SER A 92 8.91 -13.59 17.22
N VAL A 93 8.57 -12.36 17.63
CA VAL A 93 8.17 -11.29 16.71
C VAL A 93 9.37 -10.83 15.88
N ALA A 94 10.54 -10.66 16.49
CA ALA A 94 11.77 -10.25 15.81
C ALA A 94 12.20 -11.27 14.74
N ASP A 95 12.12 -12.56 15.03
CA ASP A 95 12.45 -13.63 14.08
C ASP A 95 11.46 -13.62 12.91
N ALA A 96 10.15 -13.52 13.18
CA ALA A 96 9.13 -13.45 12.14
C ALA A 96 9.25 -12.19 11.27
N MET A 97 9.65 -11.05 11.85
CA MET A 97 9.94 -9.82 11.11
C MET A 97 11.17 -9.96 10.21
N ARG A 98 12.21 -10.66 10.69
CA ARG A 98 13.45 -10.89 9.91
C ARG A 98 13.20 -11.73 8.66
N ASP A 99 12.25 -12.67 8.76
CA ASP A 99 11.86 -13.54 7.65
C ASP A 99 10.87 -12.88 6.67
N TRP A 100 10.35 -11.69 6.98
CA TRP A 100 9.40 -11.00 6.11
C TRP A 100 10.12 -10.12 5.06
N PRO A 101 10.13 -10.52 3.77
CA PRO A 101 10.66 -9.67 2.71
C PRO A 101 9.83 -8.39 2.56
N ASN A 102 10.52 -7.24 2.58
CA ASN A 102 9.92 -5.89 2.54
C ASN A 102 9.02 -5.57 3.74
N ALA A 103 9.43 -5.96 4.94
CA ALA A 103 8.72 -5.62 6.17
C ALA A 103 8.47 -4.09 6.27
N PRO A 104 7.25 -3.67 6.65
CA PRO A 104 6.93 -2.27 6.90
C PRO A 104 7.71 -1.73 8.11
N THR A 105 7.79 -0.41 8.25
CA THR A 105 8.32 0.19 9.49
C THR A 105 7.39 -0.18 10.63
N LEU A 106 7.97 -0.77 11.69
CA LEU A 106 7.26 -1.42 12.77
C LEU A 106 7.44 -0.64 14.08
N GLU A 107 6.34 -0.36 14.75
CA GLU A 107 6.29 0.09 16.15
C GLU A 107 5.65 -1.01 17.00
N ASP A 108 6.43 -1.56 17.94
CA ASP A 108 6.00 -2.68 18.78
C ASP A 108 5.69 -2.22 20.21
N ALA A 109 4.57 -2.69 20.74
CA ALA A 109 4.20 -2.54 22.14
C ALA A 109 3.81 -3.90 22.73
N TYR A 110 4.56 -4.35 23.74
CA TYR A 110 4.30 -5.56 24.49
C TYR A 110 3.76 -5.17 25.87
N GLU A 111 2.55 -5.58 26.22
CA GLU A 111 1.93 -5.25 27.51
C GLU A 111 1.44 -6.51 28.21
N ILE A 112 1.71 -6.64 29.52
CA ILE A 112 1.13 -7.71 30.34
C ILE A 112 -0.17 -7.15 30.93
N VAL A 113 -1.29 -7.77 30.58
CA VAL A 113 -2.65 -7.33 30.97
C VAL A 113 -3.31 -8.45 31.75
N ARG A 114 -4.21 -8.16 32.69
CA ARG A 114 -5.03 -9.22 33.30
C ARG A 114 -6.34 -9.36 32.56
N HIS A 115 -6.67 -10.58 32.12
CA HIS A 115 -7.94 -10.89 31.48
C HIS A 115 -8.70 -11.91 32.33
N GLY A 116 -9.90 -11.54 32.81
CA GLY A 116 -10.71 -12.42 33.67
C GLY A 116 -10.07 -12.81 35.02
N GLY A 117 -9.04 -12.09 35.48
CA GLY A 117 -8.29 -12.42 36.70
C GLY A 117 -7.01 -13.25 36.47
N GLU A 118 -6.78 -13.73 35.24
CA GLU A 118 -5.58 -14.47 34.86
C GLU A 118 -4.53 -13.56 34.19
N PRO A 119 -3.22 -13.86 34.32
CA PRO A 119 -2.18 -13.16 33.61
C PRO A 119 -2.30 -13.41 32.09
N ALA A 120 -2.44 -12.34 31.33
CA ALA A 120 -2.47 -12.33 29.88
C ALA A 120 -1.33 -11.46 29.33
N ILE A 121 -0.88 -11.75 28.12
CA ILE A 121 0.02 -10.87 27.37
C ILE A 121 -0.73 -10.35 26.15
N ARG A 122 -0.72 -9.04 26.00
CA ARG A 122 -1.19 -8.32 24.82
C ARG A 122 0.02 -7.86 24.03
N ILE A 123 0.02 -8.19 22.75
CA ILE A 123 1.03 -7.74 21.80
C ILE A 123 0.32 -6.87 20.77
N ARG A 124 0.82 -5.65 20.61
CA ARG A 124 0.34 -4.71 19.61
C ARG A 124 1.48 -4.36 18.68
N LEU A 125 1.28 -4.63 17.40
CA LEU A 125 2.23 -4.35 16.33
C LEU A 125 1.61 -3.30 15.42
N ARG A 126 2.31 -2.20 15.15
CA ARG A 126 1.82 -1.15 14.22
C ARG A 126 2.79 -1.01 13.05
N GLY A 127 2.27 -1.19 11.84
CA GLY A 127 3.00 -1.05 10.60
C GLY A 127 2.65 0.25 9.86
N HIS A 128 3.67 0.87 9.25
CA HIS A 128 3.50 1.97 8.29
C HIS A 128 4.03 1.58 6.91
N ARG A 129 3.27 1.93 5.86
CA ARG A 129 3.68 1.74 4.46
C ARG A 129 3.29 2.94 3.59
N PRO A 130 4.19 3.46 2.72
CA PRO A 130 3.81 4.47 1.73
C PRO A 130 2.83 3.91 0.69
N SER A 131 1.88 4.73 0.23
CA SER A 131 0.94 4.33 -0.84
C SER A 131 1.66 4.22 -2.18
N LEU A 132 1.25 3.24 -2.99
CA LEU A 132 1.74 3.05 -4.37
C LEU A 132 1.51 4.27 -5.27
N LEU A 133 0.48 5.08 -4.99
CA LEU A 133 0.18 6.30 -5.75
C LEU A 133 0.97 7.51 -5.23
N GLY A 134 2.23 7.31 -4.83
CA GLY A 134 3.11 8.39 -4.36
C GLY A 134 2.55 9.14 -3.16
N ASN A 135 1.93 8.42 -2.21
CA ASN A 135 1.22 9.00 -1.06
C ASN A 135 0.01 9.87 -1.46
N MET A 136 -0.69 9.59 -2.56
CA MET A 136 -1.92 10.30 -2.91
C MET A 136 -3.22 9.57 -2.51
N LEU A 137 -3.16 8.27 -2.21
CA LEU A 137 -4.31 7.53 -1.69
C LEU A 137 -3.88 6.47 -0.66
N PRO A 138 -4.01 6.73 0.65
CA PRO A 138 -4.29 8.00 1.34
C PRO A 138 -3.03 8.89 1.50
N PRO A 139 -3.20 10.20 1.69
CA PRO A 139 -2.10 11.12 1.98
C PRO A 139 -1.36 10.70 3.26
N GLY A 140 -0.06 10.42 3.12
CA GLY A 140 0.80 9.94 4.21
C GLY A 140 0.97 8.41 4.28
N GLY A 141 0.33 7.65 3.39
CA GLY A 141 0.44 6.20 3.33
C GLY A 141 -0.51 5.47 4.29
N TRP A 142 -0.38 4.16 4.34
CA TRP A 142 -1.24 3.26 5.10
C TRP A 142 -0.62 2.94 6.46
N THR A 143 -1.41 3.16 7.51
CA THR A 143 -1.12 2.62 8.85
C THR A 143 -2.05 1.46 9.12
N PHE A 144 -1.51 0.36 9.62
CA PHE A 144 -2.26 -0.83 9.99
C PHE A 144 -1.69 -1.39 11.29
N SER A 145 -2.52 -2.05 12.09
CA SER A 145 -2.08 -2.65 13.35
C SER A 145 -2.60 -4.06 13.49
N GLY A 146 -1.77 -4.96 14.01
CA GLY A 146 -2.18 -6.28 14.50
C GLY A 146 -2.18 -6.28 16.03
N GLU A 147 -3.17 -6.92 16.63
CA GLU A 147 -3.26 -7.05 18.08
C GLU A 147 -3.65 -8.49 18.43
N ALA A 148 -2.92 -9.08 19.37
CA ALA A 148 -3.21 -10.41 19.87
C ALA A 148 -3.04 -10.47 21.38
N THR A 149 -4.00 -11.13 22.04
CA THR A 149 -3.95 -11.37 23.48
C THR A 149 -3.92 -12.88 23.73
N ALA A 150 -2.98 -13.35 24.54
CA ALA A 150 -2.92 -14.74 24.99
C ALA A 150 -2.88 -14.82 26.52
N THR A 151 -3.59 -15.79 27.07
CA THR A 151 -3.48 -16.20 28.48
C THR A 151 -2.68 -17.50 28.57
N SER A 152 -2.34 -17.95 29.77
CA SER A 152 -1.65 -19.24 29.93
C SER A 152 -2.50 -20.44 29.44
N GLN A 153 -3.81 -20.26 29.22
CA GLN A 153 -4.73 -21.30 28.77
C GLN A 153 -5.06 -21.25 27.26
N GLY A 154 -4.65 -20.20 26.53
CA GLY A 154 -4.88 -20.10 25.08
C GLY A 154 -4.98 -18.67 24.54
N LEU A 155 -5.26 -18.55 23.24
CA LEU A 155 -5.54 -17.26 22.57
C LEU A 155 -6.93 -16.75 22.96
N VAL A 156 -7.02 -15.46 23.29
CA VAL A 156 -8.29 -14.76 23.49
C VAL A 156 -8.59 -13.96 22.22
N PRO A 157 -9.73 -14.21 21.54
CA PRO A 157 -10.15 -13.39 20.41
C PRO A 157 -10.25 -11.93 20.86
N THR A 158 -9.42 -11.07 20.27
CA THR A 158 -9.51 -9.63 20.53
C THR A 158 -10.46 -9.06 19.48
N ASP A 159 -11.74 -8.97 19.82
CA ASP A 159 -12.76 -8.35 18.96
C ASP A 159 -12.40 -6.87 18.79
N GLN A 160 -12.13 -6.44 17.55
CA GLN A 160 -11.60 -5.10 17.23
C GLN A 160 -12.67 -3.99 17.27
N ASN A 161 -13.54 -3.95 18.29
CA ASN A 161 -14.54 -2.90 18.40
C ASN A 161 -14.65 -2.28 19.80
N GLN A 162 -13.51 -1.84 20.35
CA GLN A 162 -13.50 -0.93 21.49
C GLN A 162 -12.75 0.36 21.12
N ALA A 163 -13.47 1.26 20.45
CA ALA A 163 -13.11 2.67 20.38
C ALA A 163 -13.27 3.30 21.80
N PRO A 164 -12.37 4.19 22.25
CA PRO A 164 -12.61 4.98 23.45
C PRO A 164 -13.50 6.19 23.14
N GLY A 165 -14.50 6.42 24.01
CA GLY A 165 -15.02 7.74 24.42
C GLY A 165 -15.65 8.63 23.36
#